data_AF-A0A7S4FGF2-F1
#
_entry.id   AF-A0A7S4FGF2-F1
#
_cell.length_a   1.000
_cell.length_b   1.000
_cell.length_c   1.000
_cell.angle_alpha   90.00
_cell.angle_beta   90.00
_cell.angle_gamma   90.00
#
_symmetry.space_group_name_H-M   'P 1'
#
loop_
_entity.id
_entity.type
_entity.pdbx_description
1 polymer ?
#
loop_
_entity_poly.entity_id
_entity_poly.type
_entity_poly.pdbx_seq_one_letter_code
_entity_poly.pdbx_strand_id
1 'polypeptide(L)'
;VWDLVRGSVGSGYKLPDDHQALLDLAFNLFILMHHLSTFSDDKALCNALHRCSGHDYFRSQLGEVEIARGDRLETVYFHIPNLEMYLTEDLKTQFLYSIDRSSPTVKLSSFLARSTELVSVIAYHHRMTEFLEDAFVPLPDWAQTRPQLVAYRLYFIHQRKRLQELVENAILGTALLIN
;
A
#
# COMPACT_ATOMS: atom_id res chain seq x y z
N VAL A 1 9.27 8.49 13.73
CA VAL A 1 8.74 7.27 13.07
C VAL A 1 7.57 7.62 12.17
N TRP A 2 6.53 8.28 12.67
CA TRP A 2 5.41 8.77 11.85
C TRP A 2 5.79 9.85 10.81
N ASP A 3 6.81 10.67 11.08
CA ASP A 3 7.33 11.64 10.10
C ASP A 3 8.12 10.98 8.95
N LEU A 4 8.56 9.73 9.12
CA LEU A 4 9.22 8.94 8.07
C LEU A 4 8.20 8.34 7.08
N VAL A 5 6.92 8.27 7.48
CA VAL A 5 5.81 7.71 6.68
C VAL A 5 5.12 8.80 5.86
N ARG A 6 5.22 10.07 6.27
CA ARG A 6 4.70 11.23 5.51
C ARG A 6 5.70 11.77 4.49
N GLY A 7 6.99 11.47 4.66
CA GLY A 7 8.03 11.85 3.71
C GLY A 7 8.06 10.85 2.56
N SER A 8 7.78 11.35 1.35
CA SER A 8 7.90 10.68 0.05
C SER A 8 7.04 9.43 -0.14
N VAL A 9 5.77 9.67 -0.52
CA VAL A 9 5.08 8.79 -1.46
C VAL A 9 5.82 8.90 -2.79
N GLY A 10 6.89 8.12 -2.94
CA GLY A 10 7.67 7.92 -4.15
C GLY A 10 6.87 7.10 -5.16
N SER A 11 5.81 7.68 -5.70
CA SER A 11 5.33 7.34 -7.03
C SER A 11 6.02 8.33 -7.97
N GLY A 12 6.73 7.84 -8.99
CA GLY A 12 7.33 8.65 -10.07
C GLY A 12 6.35 9.51 -10.88
N TYR A 13 5.10 9.66 -10.41
CA TYR A 13 4.20 10.75 -10.70
C TYR A 13 3.72 11.38 -9.39
N LYS A 14 4.15 12.61 -9.12
CA LYS A 14 3.38 13.52 -8.27
C LYS A 14 2.15 13.90 -9.07
N LEU A 15 1.02 13.27 -8.77
CA LEU A 15 -0.28 13.84 -9.10
C LEU A 15 -0.27 15.31 -8.60
N PRO A 16 -0.84 16.28 -9.34
CA PRO A 16 -0.95 17.65 -8.85
C PRO A 16 -1.51 17.62 -7.42
N ASP A 17 -1.00 18.42 -6.49
CA ASP A 17 -1.30 18.30 -5.05
C ASP A 17 -2.82 18.18 -4.75
N ASP A 18 -3.65 18.80 -5.59
CA ASP A 18 -5.12 18.73 -5.57
C ASP A 18 -5.70 17.31 -5.75
N HIS A 19 -5.07 16.46 -6.56
CA HIS A 19 -5.54 15.10 -6.87
C HIS A 19 -5.23 14.10 -5.74
N GLN A 20 -4.09 14.24 -5.06
CA GLN A 20 -3.78 13.40 -3.90
C GLN A 20 -4.73 13.72 -2.73
N ALA A 21 -5.02 14.99 -2.50
CA ALA A 21 -6.00 15.41 -1.49
C ALA A 21 -7.40 14.85 -1.77
N LEU A 22 -7.81 14.77 -3.04
CA LEU A 22 -9.07 14.14 -3.44
C LEU A 22 -9.08 12.63 -3.21
N LEU A 23 -7.97 11.93 -3.49
CA LEU A 23 -7.85 10.50 -3.20
C LEU A 23 -7.90 10.21 -1.70
N ASP A 24 -7.23 11.02 -0.88
CA ASP A 24 -7.25 10.90 0.58
C ASP A 24 -8.66 11.14 1.13
N LEU A 25 -9.37 12.15 0.61
CA LEU A 25 -10.76 12.43 0.96
C LEU A 25 -11.68 11.26 0.56
N ALA A 26 -11.54 10.73 -0.66
CA ALA A 26 -12.33 9.60 -1.14
C ALA A 26 -12.08 8.33 -0.30
N PHE A 27 -10.83 8.09 0.10
CA PHE A 27 -10.48 6.97 0.98
C PHE A 27 -11.08 7.12 2.39
N ASN A 28 -11.06 8.33 2.96
CA ASN A 28 -11.70 8.59 4.25
C ASN A 28 -13.22 8.39 4.19
N LEU A 29 -13.86 8.80 3.09
CA LEU A 29 -15.28 8.56 2.87
C LEU A 29 -15.56 7.06 2.73
N PHE A 30 -14.71 6.32 2.01
CA PHE A 30 -14.79 4.87 1.91
C PHE A 30 -14.69 4.19 3.28
N ILE A 31 -13.74 4.58 4.14
CA ILE A 31 -13.62 4.08 5.52
C ILE A 31 -14.91 4.33 6.30
N LEU A 32 -15.45 5.54 6.23
CA LEU A 32 -16.69 5.88 6.94
C LEU A 32 -17.85 4.99 6.49
N MET A 33 -18.04 4.83 5.18
CA MET A 33 -19.09 4.00 4.61
C MET A 33 -18.92 2.53 4.98
N HIS A 34 -17.68 2.03 4.94
CA HIS A 34 -17.34 0.67 5.35
C HIS A 34 -17.64 0.46 6.84
N HIS A 35 -17.22 1.38 7.71
CA HIS A 35 -17.51 1.33 9.14
C HIS A 35 -19.01 1.39 9.43
N LEU A 36 -19.77 2.27 8.78
CA LEU A 36 -21.22 2.33 8.98
C LEU A 36 -21.91 1.03 8.52
N SER A 37 -21.39 0.38 7.47
CA SER A 37 -21.92 -0.90 6.99
C SER A 37 -21.72 -2.06 7.95
N THR A 38 -20.75 -2.01 8.87
CA THR A 38 -20.56 -3.07 9.86
C THR A 38 -21.56 -3.02 11.02
N PHE A 39 -22.19 -1.86 11.25
CA PHE A 39 -23.23 -1.69 12.29
C PHE A 39 -24.65 -1.62 11.74
N SER A 40 -24.79 -1.59 10.41
CA SER A 40 -26.09 -1.43 9.75
C SER A 40 -26.45 -2.70 8.98
N ASP A 41 -27.62 -3.27 9.28
CA ASP A 41 -28.23 -4.32 8.46
C ASP A 41 -28.83 -3.77 7.15
N ASP A 42 -28.65 -2.47 6.87
CA ASP A 42 -29.18 -1.82 5.68
C ASP A 42 -28.44 -2.30 4.42
N LYS A 43 -29.10 -3.21 3.70
CA LYS A 43 -28.66 -3.72 2.41
C LYS A 43 -28.45 -2.61 1.38
N ALA A 44 -29.13 -1.47 1.48
CA ALA A 44 -28.93 -0.35 0.57
C ALA A 44 -27.54 0.28 0.73
N LEU A 45 -27.08 0.43 1.98
CA LEU A 45 -25.74 0.96 2.29
C LEU A 45 -24.65 0.01 1.80
N CYS A 46 -24.77 -1.29 2.10
CA CYS A 46 -23.84 -2.31 1.61
C CYS A 46 -23.78 -2.33 0.09
N ASN A 47 -24.94 -2.28 -0.58
CA ASN A 47 -25.00 -2.26 -2.05
C ASN A 47 -24.40 -0.99 -2.64
N ALA A 48 -24.59 0.18 -2.00
CA ALA A 48 -23.99 1.43 -2.45
C ALA A 48 -22.45 1.37 -2.37
N LEU A 49 -21.91 0.81 -1.29
CA LEU A 49 -20.47 0.63 -1.12
C LEU A 49 -19.87 -0.27 -2.22
N HIS A 50 -20.49 -1.41 -2.50
CA HIS A 50 -20.03 -2.36 -3.52
C HIS A 50 -20.15 -1.83 -4.96
N ARG A 51 -21.04 -0.85 -5.19
CA ARG A 51 -21.25 -0.22 -6.51
C ARG A 51 -20.39 1.01 -6.74
N CYS A 52 -19.67 1.48 -5.71
CA CYS A 52 -18.78 2.62 -5.85
C CYS A 52 -17.60 2.27 -6.78
N SER A 53 -17.34 3.10 -7.81
CA SER A 53 -16.14 2.91 -8.64
C SER A 53 -14.90 3.09 -7.77
N GLY A 54 -14.00 2.12 -7.80
CA GLY A 54 -12.82 2.13 -6.93
C GLY A 54 -13.02 1.44 -5.59
N HIS A 55 -14.16 0.77 -5.36
CA HIS A 55 -14.34 -0.12 -4.21
C HIS A 55 -13.16 -1.08 -4.06
N ASP A 56 -12.81 -1.82 -5.12
CA ASP A 56 -11.72 -2.81 -5.07
C ASP A 56 -10.36 -2.16 -4.85
N TYR A 57 -10.16 -0.96 -5.43
CA TYR A 57 -8.95 -0.17 -5.23
C TYR A 57 -8.80 0.23 -3.75
N PHE A 58 -9.80 0.89 -3.17
CA PHE A 58 -9.73 1.31 -1.76
C PHE A 58 -9.76 0.12 -0.81
N ARG A 59 -10.50 -0.95 -1.12
CA ARG A 59 -10.54 -2.16 -0.30
C ARG A 59 -9.18 -2.85 -0.22
N SER A 60 -8.42 -2.85 -1.31
CA SER A 60 -7.06 -3.41 -1.36
C SER A 60 -6.05 -2.66 -0.49
N GLN A 61 -6.34 -1.38 -0.19
CA GLN A 61 -5.51 -0.50 0.63
C GLN A 61 -6.06 -0.32 2.05
N LEU A 62 -7.18 -0.96 2.38
CA LEU A 62 -7.81 -0.84 3.69
C LEU A 62 -7.15 -1.80 4.69
N GLY A 63 -6.44 -1.23 5.64
CA GLY A 63 -5.97 -1.91 6.84
C GLY A 63 -7.05 -1.90 7.92
N GLU A 64 -7.18 -3.03 8.61
CA GLU A 64 -8.14 -3.24 9.69
C GLU A 64 -7.43 -3.92 10.86
N VAL A 65 -7.53 -3.34 12.05
CA VAL A 65 -6.95 -3.91 13.27
C VAL A 65 -7.89 -3.77 14.45
N GLU A 66 -8.04 -4.84 15.22
CA GLU A 66 -8.78 -4.83 16.48
C GLU A 66 -7.83 -4.46 17.63
N ILE A 67 -8.22 -3.48 18.43
CA ILE A 67 -7.47 -3.04 19.61
C ILE A 67 -8.35 -3.18 20.85
N ALA A 68 -7.76 -3.69 21.93
CA ALA A 68 -8.40 -3.68 23.24
C ALA A 68 -8.08 -2.36 23.96
N ARG A 69 -9.11 -1.58 24.30
CA ARG A 69 -8.99 -0.33 25.05
C ARG A 69 -9.90 -0.39 26.27
N GLY A 70 -9.31 -0.58 27.45
CA GLY A 70 -10.08 -0.88 28.67
C GLY A 70 -10.85 -2.19 28.51
N ASP A 71 -12.15 -2.17 28.79
CA ASP A 71 -13.04 -3.33 28.68
C ASP A 71 -13.74 -3.43 27.31
N ARG A 72 -13.27 -2.70 26.29
CA ARG A 72 -13.89 -2.68 24.95
C ARG A 72 -12.89 -3.12 23.88
N LEU A 73 -13.41 -3.85 22.90
CA LEU A 73 -12.72 -4.13 21.64
C LEU A 73 -13.17 -3.09 20.62
N GLU A 74 -12.22 -2.38 20.03
CA GLU A 74 -12.45 -1.34 19.03
C GLU A 74 -11.76 -1.76 17.73
N THR A 75 -12.42 -1.57 16.59
CA THR A 75 -11.81 -1.77 15.28
C THR A 75 -11.31 -0.44 14.74
N VAL A 76 -10.05 -0.38 14.34
CA VAL A 76 -9.41 0.79 13.73
C VAL A 76 -9.10 0.49 12.28
N TYR A 77 -9.55 1.39 11.41
CA TYR A 77 -9.26 1.37 9.99
C TYR A 77 -8.14 2.36 9.65
N PHE A 78 -7.26 1.99 8.74
CA PHE A 78 -6.17 2.85 8.29
C PHE A 78 -5.80 2.58 6.83
N HIS A 79 -5.12 3.55 6.21
CA HIS A 79 -4.55 3.38 4.87
C HIS A 79 -3.27 2.56 4.95
N ILE A 80 -3.22 1.47 4.18
CA ILE A 80 -2.01 0.68 4.00
C ILE A 80 -1.15 1.41 2.96
N PRO A 81 0.06 1.87 3.36
CA PRO A 81 0.96 2.52 2.42
C PRO A 81 1.42 1.52 1.36
N ASN A 82 1.67 2.03 0.15
CA ASN A 82 2.20 1.25 -0.99
C ASN A 82 3.55 0.56 -0.71
N LEU A 83 4.18 0.78 0.45
CA LEU A 83 5.38 0.09 0.90
C LEU A 83 5.21 -1.45 0.97
N GLU A 84 3.98 -1.96 1.03
CA GLU A 84 3.72 -3.40 0.94
C GLU A 84 4.18 -4.03 -0.39
N MET A 85 4.35 -3.25 -1.47
CA MET A 85 4.88 -3.78 -2.73
C MET A 85 6.30 -4.36 -2.58
N TYR A 86 7.03 -3.95 -1.54
CA TYR A 86 8.38 -4.45 -1.23
C TYR A 86 8.36 -5.62 -0.23
N LEU A 87 7.19 -6.03 0.25
CA LEU A 87 7.01 -7.18 1.14
C LEU A 87 6.82 -8.45 0.31
N THR A 88 7.92 -9.12 -0.01
CA THR A 88 7.91 -10.38 -0.77
C THR A 88 7.35 -11.54 0.05
N GLU A 89 6.83 -12.57 -0.63
CA GLU A 89 6.36 -13.81 0.02
C GLU A 89 7.47 -14.50 0.83
N ASP A 90 8.71 -14.43 0.36
CA ASP A 90 9.88 -14.95 1.09
C ASP A 90 10.08 -14.21 2.42
N LEU A 91 9.98 -12.88 2.42
CA LEU A 91 10.09 -12.08 3.64
C LEU A 91 8.95 -12.37 4.62
N LYS A 92 7.72 -12.53 4.13
CA LYS A 92 6.57 -12.93 4.97
C LYS A 92 6.81 -14.29 5.61
N THR A 93 7.28 -15.25 4.82
CA THR A 93 7.56 -16.62 5.26
C THR A 93 8.67 -16.63 6.30
N GLN A 94 9.79 -15.95 6.02
CA GLN A 94 10.91 -15.83 6.95
C GLN A 94 10.47 -15.15 8.26
N PHE A 95 9.71 -14.06 8.17
CA PHE A 95 9.17 -13.37 9.34
C PHE A 95 8.31 -14.33 10.17
N LEU A 96 7.38 -15.06 9.55
CA LEU A 96 6.50 -16.01 10.23
C LEU A 96 7.30 -17.09 10.98
N TYR A 97 8.34 -17.65 10.37
CA TYR A 97 9.16 -18.69 11.02
C TYR A 97 10.15 -18.13 12.06
N SER A 98 10.48 -16.84 12.01
CA SER A 98 11.39 -16.19 12.96
C SER A 98 10.79 -15.87 14.32
N ILE A 99 9.45 -15.94 14.44
CA ILE A 99 8.74 -15.62 15.69
C ILE A 99 8.85 -16.77 16.69
N ASP A 100 9.39 -16.47 17.87
CA ASP A 100 9.39 -17.39 19.00
C ASP A 100 7.97 -17.56 19.54
N ARG A 101 7.48 -18.80 19.60
CA ARG A 101 6.12 -19.15 20.04
C ARG A 101 6.10 -19.93 21.35
N SER A 102 7.21 -19.91 22.10
CA SER A 102 7.36 -20.63 23.37
C SER A 102 6.33 -20.24 24.44
N SER A 103 5.86 -18.99 24.45
CA SER A 103 4.75 -18.54 25.31
C SER A 103 3.98 -17.38 24.68
N PRO A 104 2.75 -17.07 25.13
CA PRO A 104 1.97 -15.94 24.62
C PRO A 104 2.69 -14.58 24.75
N THR A 105 3.31 -14.31 25.90
CA THR A 105 4.05 -13.08 26.15
C THR A 105 5.30 -13.00 25.27
N VAL A 106 6.04 -14.11 25.15
CA VAL A 106 7.23 -14.17 24.30
C VAL A 106 6.87 -13.99 22.83
N LYS A 107 5.78 -14.62 22.37
CA LYS A 107 5.27 -14.47 21.00
C LYS A 107 5.00 -13.01 20.63
N LEU A 108 4.33 -12.26 21.49
CA LEU A 108 4.05 -10.85 21.23
C LEU A 108 5.33 -10.01 21.21
N SER A 109 6.21 -10.21 22.20
CA SER A 109 7.49 -9.47 22.25
C SER A 109 8.39 -9.79 21.04
N SER A 110 8.45 -11.06 20.64
CA SER A 110 9.22 -11.53 19.47
C SER A 110 8.64 -10.97 18.18
N PHE A 111 7.31 -10.98 18.04
CA PHE A 111 6.63 -10.38 16.89
C PHE A 111 6.95 -8.89 16.76
N LEU A 112 6.88 -8.11 17.85
CA LEU A 112 7.16 -6.67 17.84
C LEU A 112 8.64 -6.36 17.52
N ALA A 113 9.57 -7.15 18.06
CA ALA A 113 10.98 -6.99 17.76
C ALA A 113 11.25 -7.25 16.26
N ARG A 114 10.73 -8.37 15.73
CA ARG A 114 10.91 -8.74 14.33
C ARG A 114 10.18 -7.80 13.37
N SER A 115 9.04 -7.23 13.76
CA SER A 115 8.29 -6.32 12.87
C SER A 115 9.07 -5.02 12.67
N THR A 116 9.78 -4.56 13.68
CA THR A 116 10.68 -3.41 13.58
C THR A 116 11.82 -3.66 12.59
N GLU A 117 12.43 -4.85 12.64
CA GLU A 117 13.44 -5.26 11.66
C GLU A 117 12.85 -5.33 10.24
N LEU A 118 11.67 -5.93 10.08
CA LEU A 118 11.00 -6.02 8.79
C LEU A 118 10.71 -4.65 8.17
N VAL A 119 10.22 -3.69 8.96
CA VAL A 119 10.00 -2.31 8.52
C VAL A 119 11.31 -1.68 8.01
N SER A 120 12.43 -1.93 8.68
CA SER A 120 13.73 -1.40 8.26
C SER A 120 14.18 -1.97 6.91
N VAL A 121 13.92 -3.26 6.66
CA VAL A 121 14.22 -3.94 5.39
C VAL A 121 13.35 -3.39 4.26
N ILE A 122 12.05 -3.24 4.49
CA ILE A 122 11.10 -2.65 3.53
C ILE A 122 11.53 -1.22 3.17
N ALA A 123 11.85 -0.40 4.17
CA ALA A 123 12.30 0.98 3.96
C ALA A 123 13.66 1.06 3.22
N TYR A 124 14.53 0.06 3.38
CA TYR A 124 15.75 -0.06 2.58
C TYR A 124 15.43 -0.39 1.12
N HIS A 125 14.57 -1.37 0.85
CA HIS A 125 14.16 -1.73 -0.51
C HIS A 125 13.46 -0.58 -1.24
N HIS A 126 12.59 0.16 -0.56
CA HIS A 126 11.96 1.36 -1.10
C HIS A 126 13.00 2.39 -1.55
N ARG A 127 13.91 2.78 -0.64
CA ARG A 127 14.98 3.76 -0.95
C ARG A 127 15.92 3.29 -2.03
N MET A 128 16.24 2.00 -2.08
CA MET A 128 17.03 1.42 -3.16
C MET A 128 16.31 1.50 -4.50
N THR A 129 15.00 1.32 -4.52
CA THR A 129 14.20 1.43 -5.74
C THR A 129 14.11 2.88 -6.20
N GLU A 130 13.81 3.82 -5.30
CA GLU A 130 13.86 5.26 -5.59
C GLU A 130 15.25 5.68 -6.12
N PHE A 131 16.32 5.25 -5.46
CA PHE A 131 17.69 5.52 -5.92
C PHE A 131 17.96 4.92 -7.29
N LEU A 132 17.50 3.70 -7.57
CA LEU A 132 17.67 3.09 -8.89
C LEU A 132 16.86 3.84 -9.94
N GLU A 133 15.61 4.20 -9.65
CA GLU A 133 14.75 5.01 -10.53
C GLU A 133 15.37 6.37 -10.85
N ASP A 134 15.94 7.05 -9.85
CA ASP A 134 16.65 8.32 -10.01
C ASP A 134 18.01 8.14 -10.70
N ALA A 135 18.71 7.02 -10.46
CA ALA A 135 19.97 6.67 -11.11
C ALA A 135 19.78 6.17 -12.55
N PHE A 136 18.54 5.84 -12.98
CA PHE A 136 18.17 5.55 -14.37
C PHE A 136 18.03 6.83 -15.23
N VAL A 137 18.93 7.78 -15.00
CA VAL A 137 19.58 8.60 -16.04
C VAL A 137 20.11 7.65 -17.13
N PRO A 138 20.07 7.99 -18.44
CA PRO A 138 20.42 7.09 -19.54
C PRO A 138 21.69 6.28 -19.25
N LEU A 139 21.55 4.94 -19.30
CA LEU A 139 22.65 4.01 -19.11
C LEU A 139 23.77 4.38 -20.09
N PRO A 140 25.01 4.63 -19.62
CA PRO A 140 26.13 4.81 -20.52
C PRO A 140 26.28 3.58 -21.43
N ASP A 141 26.70 3.77 -22.68
CA ASP A 141 26.63 2.77 -23.76
C ASP A 141 27.20 1.39 -23.39
N TRP A 142 28.19 1.35 -22.49
CA TRP A 142 28.80 0.11 -22.00
C TRP A 142 27.86 -0.76 -21.15
N ALA A 143 26.81 -0.20 -20.56
CA ALA A 143 25.84 -0.92 -19.71
C ALA A 143 24.62 -1.45 -20.49
N GLN A 144 24.44 -1.03 -21.75
CA GLN A 144 23.36 -1.48 -22.62
C GLN A 144 23.54 -2.93 -23.12
N THR A 145 24.76 -3.48 -23.02
CA THR A 145 25.11 -4.82 -23.51
C THR A 145 24.90 -5.92 -22.46
N ARG A 146 24.45 -5.60 -21.24
CA ARG A 146 24.23 -6.58 -20.17
C ARG A 146 22.76 -7.03 -20.14
N PRO A 147 22.43 -8.28 -20.53
CA PRO A 147 21.05 -8.75 -20.67
C PRO A 147 20.22 -8.66 -19.39
N GLN A 148 20.87 -8.84 -18.23
CA GLN A 148 20.21 -8.84 -16.93
C GLN A 148 19.65 -7.46 -16.59
N LEU A 149 20.42 -6.40 -16.85
CA LEU A 149 20.00 -5.01 -16.60
C LEU A 149 18.92 -4.56 -17.60
N VAL A 150 18.97 -5.06 -18.84
CA VAL A 150 17.93 -4.82 -19.85
C VAL A 150 16.61 -5.54 -19.48
N ALA A 151 16.69 -6.77 -18.96
CA ALA A 151 15.51 -7.51 -18.51
C ALA A 151 14.82 -6.84 -17.30
N TYR A 152 15.59 -6.38 -16.32
CA TYR A 152 15.07 -5.57 -15.22
C TYR A 152 14.42 -4.27 -15.73
N ARG A 153 15.05 -3.56 -16.68
CA ARG A 153 14.49 -2.34 -17.29
C ARG A 153 13.16 -2.60 -18.00
N LEU A 154 13.08 -3.66 -18.80
CA LEU A 154 11.85 -4.01 -19.53
C LEU A 154 10.72 -4.44 -18.57
N TYR A 155 11.04 -5.16 -17.50
CA TYR A 155 10.09 -5.53 -16.46
C TYR A 155 9.47 -4.29 -15.80
N PHE A 156 10.30 -3.33 -15.36
CA PHE A 156 9.81 -2.11 -14.71
C PHE A 156 9.05 -1.19 -15.67
N ILE A 157 9.49 -1.03 -16.92
CA ILE A 157 8.74 -0.27 -17.95
C ILE A 157 7.36 -0.91 -18.19
N HIS A 158 7.29 -2.24 -18.26
CA HIS A 158 6.04 -2.96 -18.48
C HIS A 158 5.07 -2.82 -17.29
N GLN A 159 5.56 -2.93 -16.05
CA GLN A 159 4.74 -2.71 -14.85
C GLN A 159 4.23 -1.26 -14.77
N ARG A 160 5.08 -0.28 -15.13
CA ARG A 160 4.71 1.14 -15.15
C ARG A 160 3.58 1.43 -16.13
N LYS A 161 3.63 0.86 -17.34
CA LYS A 161 2.59 1.06 -18.36
C LYS A 161 1.24 0.50 -17.90
N ARG A 162 1.27 -0.67 -17.25
CA ARG A 162 0.08 -1.33 -16.72
C ARG A 162 -0.56 -0.59 -15.54
N LEU A 163 0.25 -0.02 -14.66
CA LEU A 163 -0.22 0.84 -13.57
C LEU A 163 -0.84 2.14 -14.08
N GLN A 164 -0.25 2.75 -15.10
CA GLN A 164 -0.76 3.98 -15.69
C GLN A 164 -2.15 3.77 -16.34
N GLU A 165 -2.32 2.66 -17.09
CA GLU A 165 -3.61 2.27 -17.65
C GLU A 165 -4.68 2.02 -16.58
N LEU A 166 -4.32 1.43 -15.43
CA LEU A 166 -5.26 1.20 -14.32
C LEU A 166 -5.69 2.51 -13.64
N VAL A 167 -4.77 3.45 -13.44
CA VAL A 167 -5.06 4.75 -12.82
C VAL A 167 -5.92 5.63 -13.73
N GLU A 168 -5.59 5.71 -15.03
CA GLU A 168 -6.39 6.48 -16.00
C GLU A 168 -7.83 5.96 -16.09
N ASN A 169 -8.02 4.65 -16.06
CA ASN A 169 -9.36 4.03 -16.04
C ASN A 169 -10.11 4.28 -14.72
N ALA A 170 -9.42 4.30 -13.59
CA ALA A 170 -10.03 4.61 -12.29
C ALA A 170 -10.48 6.08 -12.18
N ILE A 171 -9.69 7.02 -12.73
CA ILE A 171 -10.01 8.45 -12.78
C ILE A 171 -11.19 8.70 -13.74
N LEU A 172 -11.20 8.08 -14.91
CA LEU A 172 -12.32 8.19 -15.85
C LEU A 172 -13.62 7.61 -15.28
N GLY A 173 -13.54 6.49 -14.55
CA GLY A 173 -14.70 5.88 -13.89
C GLY A 173 -15.28 6.73 -12.76
N THR A 174 -14.42 7.42 -11.99
CA THR A 174 -14.86 8.33 -10.92
C THR A 174 -15.41 9.65 -11.45
N ALA A 175 -14.86 10.21 -12.53
CA ALA A 175 -15.39 11.40 -13.18
C ALA A 175 -16.79 11.19 -13.80
N LEU A 176 -17.12 9.96 -14.20
CA LEU A 176 -18.44 9.58 -14.70
C LEU A 176 -19.52 9.43 -13.60
N LEU A 177 -19.12 9.36 -12.32
CA LEU A 177 -20.05 9.29 -11.18
C LEU A 177 -20.36 10.66 -10.56
N ILE A 178 -19.60 11.70 -10.95
CA ILE A 178 -19.74 13.07 -10.44
C ILE A 178 -20.61 13.94 -11.39
N ASN A 179 -20.98 13.41 -12.57
CA ASN A 179 -21.99 13.98 -13.48
C ASN A 179 -23.28 13.15 -13.47
#